data_AF-A0A257AF17-F1
#
_entry.id   AF-A0A257AF17-F1
#
_cell.length_a   1.000
_cell.length_b   1.000
_cell.length_c   1.000
_cell.angle_alpha   90.00
_cell.angle_beta   90.00
_cell.angle_gamma   90.00
#
_symmetry.space_group_name_H-M   'P 1'
#
loop_
_entity.id
_entity.type
_entity.pdbx_description
1 polymer ?
#
loop_
_entity_poly.entity_id
_entity_poly.type
_entity_poly.pdbx_seq_one_letter_code
_entity_poly.pdbx_strand_id
1 'polypeptide(L)'
;RYFDERDPAVKRAIAHLIKVAHNSPYGYRTVSICGQAPSVYPDFAAFLVKVGIDSISVNPDVVVRTRQLVADVERRLLAERLERILEELNRRRAYERSRRVKEDYEWRPKWEEIY
;
A
#
# COMPACT_ATOMS: atom_id res chain seq x y z
N ARG A 1 -21.21 -20.64 -19.81
CA ARG A 1 -20.96 -19.26 -19.36
C ARG A 1 -20.18 -19.38 -18.06
N TYR A 2 -18.85 -19.32 -18.11
CA TYR A 2 -17.99 -19.69 -16.97
C TYR A 2 -17.84 -18.49 -16.03
N PHE A 3 -18.19 -18.68 -14.77
CA PHE A 3 -17.92 -17.72 -13.68
C PHE A 3 -16.50 -17.98 -13.19
N ASP A 4 -15.66 -16.94 -13.16
CA ASP A 4 -14.30 -17.00 -12.62
C ASP A 4 -14.10 -15.81 -11.69
N GLU A 5 -13.90 -16.07 -10.39
CA GLU A 5 -13.68 -15.01 -9.39
C GLU A 5 -12.36 -14.25 -9.60
N ARG A 6 -11.48 -14.76 -10.47
CA ARG A 6 -10.22 -14.12 -10.85
C ARG A 6 -10.40 -13.10 -11.97
N ASP A 7 -11.60 -12.98 -12.53
CA ASP A 7 -11.90 -12.01 -13.57
C ASP A 7 -11.48 -10.60 -13.14
N PRO A 8 -10.74 -9.86 -13.99
CA PRO A 8 -10.29 -8.52 -13.66
C PRO A 8 -11.41 -7.56 -13.25
N ALA A 9 -12.62 -7.69 -13.80
CA ALA A 9 -13.77 -6.88 -13.43
C ALA A 9 -14.22 -7.18 -11.99
N VAL A 10 -14.23 -8.45 -11.58
CA VAL A 10 -14.56 -8.86 -10.20
C VAL A 10 -13.52 -8.30 -9.23
N LYS A 11 -12.23 -8.46 -9.53
CA LYS A 11 -11.15 -7.90 -8.71
C LYS A 11 -11.26 -6.37 -8.59
N ARG A 12 -11.54 -5.66 -9.68
CA ARG A 12 -11.75 -4.20 -9.65
C ARG A 12 -12.94 -3.81 -8.77
N ALA A 13 -14.06 -4.53 -8.88
CA ALA A 13 -15.24 -4.26 -8.06
C ALA A 13 -14.95 -4.46 -6.57
N ILE A 14 -14.26 -5.54 -6.20
CA ILE A 14 -13.86 -5.82 -4.81
C ILE A 14 -12.92 -4.72 -4.29
N ALA A 15 -11.88 -4.37 -5.06
CA ALA A 15 -10.94 -3.32 -4.67
C ALA A 15 -11.63 -1.97 -4.46
N HIS A 16 -12.58 -1.63 -5.34
CA HIS A 16 -13.36 -0.41 -5.23
C HIS A 16 -14.26 -0.42 -3.99
N LEU A 17 -14.94 -1.53 -3.72
CA LEU A 17 -15.80 -1.69 -2.54
C LEU A 17 -15.01 -1.50 -1.25
N ILE A 18 -13.87 -2.18 -1.11
CA ILE A 18 -13.00 -2.05 0.08
C ILE A 18 -12.58 -0.60 0.27
N LYS A 19 -12.10 0.05 -0.80
CA LYS A 19 -11.71 1.46 -0.76
C LYS A 19 -12.85 2.37 -0.30
N VAL A 20 -14.05 2.23 -0.85
CA VAL A 20 -15.19 3.08 -0.50
C VAL A 20 -15.65 2.82 0.94
N ALA A 21 -15.68 1.57 1.38
CA ALA A 21 -16.03 1.20 2.75
C ALA A 21 -15.04 1.77 3.78
N HIS A 22 -13.75 1.70 3.50
CA HIS A 22 -12.71 2.26 4.37
C HIS A 22 -12.74 3.79 4.44
N ASN A 23 -13.09 4.44 3.33
CA ASN A 23 -13.20 5.91 3.23
C ASN A 23 -14.63 6.41 3.43
N SER A 24 -15.50 5.63 4.09
CA SER A 24 -16.90 6.02 4.29
C SER A 24 -16.99 7.32 5.12
N PRO A 25 -17.89 8.25 4.77
CA PRO A 25 -18.09 9.49 5.52
C PRO A 25 -18.60 9.24 6.96
N TYR A 26 -19.11 8.03 7.22
CA TYR A 26 -19.59 7.60 8.54
C TYR A 26 -18.50 6.88 9.36
N GLY A 27 -17.24 7.00 8.95
CA GLY A 27 -16.10 6.32 9.55
C GLY A 27 -15.74 5.01 8.84
N TYR A 28 -14.63 4.42 9.31
CA TYR A 28 -14.06 3.19 8.78
C TYR A 28 -15.04 2.02 8.89
N ARG A 29 -15.31 1.34 7.77
CA ARG A 29 -16.15 0.13 7.72
C ARG A 29 -15.29 -1.07 7.36
N THR A 30 -15.28 -2.08 8.22
CA THR A 30 -14.56 -3.32 7.95
C THR A 30 -15.22 -4.09 6.80
N VAL A 31 -14.39 -4.71 5.97
CA VAL A 31 -14.82 -5.57 4.87
C VAL A 31 -14.21 -6.95 5.04
N SER A 32 -15.06 -7.96 5.07
CA SER A 32 -14.69 -9.37 5.13
C SER A 32 -15.22 -10.11 3.91
N ILE A 33 -14.52 -11.17 3.50
CA ILE A 33 -14.98 -12.04 2.42
C ILE A 33 -15.05 -13.49 2.89
N CYS A 34 -16.15 -14.15 2.55
CA CYS A 34 -16.36 -15.57 2.73
C CYS A 34 -16.51 -16.27 1.37
N GLY A 35 -16.14 -17.55 1.31
CA GLY A 35 -16.27 -18.37 0.11
C GLY A 35 -15.11 -19.32 -0.10
N GLN A 36 -15.23 -20.17 -1.13
CA GLN A 36 -14.18 -21.12 -1.48
C GLN A 36 -12.99 -20.46 -2.18
N ALA A 37 -13.21 -19.38 -2.95
CA ALA A 37 -12.16 -18.71 -3.72
C ALA A 37 -10.87 -18.37 -2.92
N PRO A 38 -10.91 -17.75 -1.72
CA PRO A 38 -9.70 -17.50 -0.94
C PRO A 38 -9.03 -18.77 -0.38
N SER A 39 -9.77 -19.88 -0.25
CA SER A 39 -9.23 -21.18 0.18
C SER A 39 -8.57 -21.94 -0.98
N VAL A 40 -9.12 -21.80 -2.18
CA VAL A 40 -8.69 -22.52 -3.39
C VAL A 40 -7.57 -21.77 -4.13
N TYR A 41 -7.59 -20.43 -4.14
CA TYR A 41 -6.68 -19.61 -4.94
C TYR A 41 -5.79 -18.71 -4.05
N PRO A 42 -4.55 -19.12 -3.78
CA PRO A 42 -3.58 -18.31 -3.03
C PRO A 42 -3.38 -16.90 -3.63
N ASP A 43 -3.33 -16.77 -4.95
CA ASP A 43 -3.18 -15.48 -5.61
C ASP A 43 -4.37 -14.54 -5.36
N PHE A 44 -5.57 -15.10 -5.16
CA PHE A 44 -6.74 -14.33 -4.80
C PHE A 44 -6.66 -13.85 -3.36
N ALA A 45 -6.25 -14.71 -2.42
CA ALA A 45 -6.00 -14.30 -1.04
C ALA A 45 -4.91 -13.22 -0.96
N ALA A 46 -3.81 -13.38 -1.70
CA ALA A 46 -2.75 -12.37 -1.79
C ALA A 46 -3.25 -11.05 -2.39
N PHE A 47 -4.10 -11.11 -3.42
CA PHE A 47 -4.75 -9.93 -3.97
C PHE A 47 -5.61 -9.20 -2.93
N LEU A 48 -6.43 -9.94 -2.16
CA LEU A 48 -7.29 -9.37 -1.13
C LEU A 48 -6.49 -8.64 -0.05
N VAL A 49 -5.36 -9.23 0.40
CA VAL A 49 -4.43 -8.58 1.33
C VAL A 49 -3.85 -7.31 0.72
N LYS A 50 -3.42 -7.35 -0.55
CA LYS A 50 -2.85 -6.19 -1.25
C LYS A 50 -3.83 -5.01 -1.38
N VAL A 51 -5.12 -5.29 -1.56
CA VAL A 51 -6.16 -4.24 -1.63
C VAL A 51 -6.66 -3.80 -0.25
N GLY A 52 -6.14 -4.40 0.82
CA GLY A 52 -6.40 -4.00 2.20
C GLY A 52 -7.66 -4.61 2.79
N ILE A 53 -8.01 -5.86 2.48
CA ILE A 53 -9.13 -6.50 3.18
C ILE A 53 -8.86 -6.63 4.70
N ASP A 54 -9.90 -6.53 5.52
CA ASP A 54 -9.77 -6.62 6.98
C ASP A 54 -9.71 -8.08 7.47
N SER A 55 -10.46 -8.97 6.81
CA SER A 55 -10.49 -10.38 7.18
C SER A 55 -10.90 -11.30 6.02
N ILE A 56 -10.39 -12.51 6.06
CA ILE A 56 -10.66 -13.56 5.06
C ILE A 56 -11.11 -14.80 5.81
N SER A 57 -12.31 -15.31 5.49
CA SER A 57 -12.76 -16.61 5.96
C SER A 57 -12.27 -17.69 5.01
N VAL A 58 -11.59 -18.70 5.55
CA VAL A 58 -11.08 -19.85 4.79
C VAL A 58 -11.46 -21.16 5.46
N ASN A 59 -11.39 -22.25 4.69
CA ASN A 59 -11.62 -23.58 5.25
C ASN A 59 -10.55 -23.91 6.32
N PRO A 60 -10.91 -24.68 7.37
CA PRO A 60 -10.00 -24.99 8.46
C PRO A 60 -8.71 -25.71 8.04
N ASP A 61 -8.77 -26.53 6.99
CA ASP A 61 -7.65 -27.30 6.46
C ASP A 61 -6.57 -26.41 5.82
N VAL A 62 -6.94 -25.25 5.29
CA VAL A 62 -6.00 -24.31 4.63
C VAL A 62 -5.58 -23.13 5.50
N VAL A 63 -6.13 -22.98 6.70
CA VAL A 63 -5.92 -21.78 7.54
C VAL A 63 -4.44 -21.50 7.82
N VAL A 64 -3.65 -22.53 8.09
CA VAL A 64 -2.21 -22.38 8.40
C VAL A 64 -1.46 -21.86 7.18
N ARG A 65 -1.72 -22.45 6.01
CA ARG A 65 -1.10 -22.05 4.73
C ARG A 65 -1.51 -20.63 4.35
N THR A 66 -2.80 -20.30 4.45
CA THR A 66 -3.30 -18.95 4.15
C THR A 66 -2.67 -17.93 5.08
N ARG A 67 -2.53 -18.23 6.37
CA ARG A 67 -1.89 -17.33 7.33
C ARG A 67 -0.41 -17.08 7.01
N GLN A 68 0.33 -18.10 6.60
CA GLN A 68 1.72 -17.94 6.15
C GLN A 68 1.80 -17.04 4.91
N LEU A 69 0.93 -17.28 3.93
CA LEU A 69 0.84 -16.47 2.72
C LEU A 69 0.52 -15.00 3.02
N VAL A 70 -0.47 -14.74 3.89
CA VAL A 70 -0.83 -13.39 4.32
C VAL A 70 0.40 -12.69 4.92
N ALA A 71 1.09 -13.35 5.86
CA ALA A 71 2.28 -12.79 6.49
C ALA A 71 3.42 -12.51 5.49
N ASP A 72 3.62 -13.38 4.49
CA ASP A 72 4.59 -13.14 3.41
C ASP A 72 4.23 -11.92 2.56
N VAL A 73 2.96 -11.78 2.20
CA VAL A 73 2.47 -10.65 1.40
C VAL A 73 2.59 -9.35 2.19
N GLU A 74 2.19 -9.34 3.46
CA GLU A 74 2.31 -8.18 4.34
C GLU A 74 3.77 -7.75 4.51
N ARG A 75 4.69 -8.70 4.75
CA ARG A 75 6.13 -8.41 4.84
C ARG A 75 6.66 -7.75 3.56
N ARG A 76 6.28 -8.25 2.39
CA ARG A 76 6.68 -7.67 1.10
C ARG A 76 6.15 -6.25 0.94
N LEU A 77 4.88 -6.01 1.24
CA LEU A 77 4.27 -4.69 1.16
C LEU A 77 4.94 -3.67 2.09
N LEU A 78 5.33 -4.10 3.29
CA LEU A 78 6.07 -3.27 4.24
C LEU A 78 7.48 -2.94 3.73
N ALA A 79 8.20 -3.92 3.18
CA ALA A 79 9.52 -3.72 2.59
C ALA A 79 9.47 -2.72 1.43
N GLU A 80 8.55 -2.92 0.48
CA GLU A 80 8.34 -1.98 -0.65
C GLU A 80 7.98 -0.57 -0.17
N ARG A 81 7.19 -0.46 0.90
CA ARG A 81 6.83 0.84 1.47
C ARG A 81 8.03 1.52 2.11
N LEU A 82 8.88 0.77 2.81
CA LEU A 82 10.10 1.29 3.42
C LEU A 82 11.08 1.78 2.36
N GLU A 83 11.30 1.01 1.30
CA GLU A 83 12.13 1.39 0.15
C GLU A 83 11.67 2.73 -0.45
N ARG A 84 10.37 2.87 -0.73
CA ARG A 84 9.79 4.13 -1.23
C ARG A 84 10.02 5.31 -0.30
N ILE A 85 9.90 5.10 1.02
CA ILE A 85 10.16 6.15 2.02
C ILE A 85 11.64 6.55 2.01
N LEU A 86 12.55 5.57 1.99
CA LEU A 86 13.99 5.82 1.98
C LEU A 86 14.41 6.58 0.73
N GLU A 87 13.87 6.23 -0.44
CA GLU A 87 14.10 6.96 -1.69
C GLU A 87 13.63 8.41 -1.59
N GLU A 88 12.43 8.65 -1.07
CA GLU A 88 11.87 9.99 -0.92
C GLU A 88 12.70 10.85 0.05
N LEU A 89 13.13 10.28 1.18
CA LEU A 89 14.00 10.96 2.14
C LEU A 89 15.36 11.29 1.53
N ASN A 90 15.94 10.38 0.75
CA ASN A 90 17.21 10.61 0.06
C ASN A 90 17.08 11.72 -0.98
N ARG A 91 16.00 11.74 -1.76
CA ARG A 91 15.70 12.82 -2.72
C ARG A 91 15.59 14.18 -2.01
N ARG A 92 14.85 14.25 -0.91
CA ARG A 92 14.69 15.49 -0.12
C ARG A 92 16.02 15.97 0.44
N ARG A 93 16.83 15.09 1.03
CA ARG A 93 18.17 15.43 1.53
C ARG A 93 19.09 15.94 0.42
N ALA A 94 19.04 15.32 -0.76
CA ALA A 94 19.81 15.77 -1.92
C ALA A 94 19.38 17.18 -2.38
N TYR A 95 18.08 17.43 -2.43
CA TYR A 95 17.52 18.75 -2.74
C TYR A 95 17.95 19.81 -1.72
N GLU A 96 17.79 19.54 -0.42
CA GLU A 96 18.19 20.45 0.66
C GLU A 96 19.70 20.75 0.65
N ARG A 97 20.53 19.74 0.41
CA ARG A 97 21.99 19.92 0.27
C ARG A 97 22.31 20.83 -0.91
N SER A 98 21.67 20.61 -2.06
CA SER A 98 21.88 21.43 -3.26
C SER A 98 21.41 22.87 -3.04
N ARG A 99 20.27 23.06 -2.36
CA ARG A 99 19.74 24.39 -2.02
C ARG A 99 20.66 25.15 -1.07
N ARG A 100 21.19 24.49 -0.04
CA ARG A 100 22.16 25.10 0.90
C ARG A 100 23.43 25.56 0.20
N VAL A 101 24.01 24.71 -0.66
CA VAL A 101 25.20 25.08 -1.46
C VAL A 101 24.93 26.30 -2.32
N LYS A 102 23.73 26.40 -2.90
CA LYS A 102 23.31 27.57 -3.67
C LYS A 102 23.16 28.82 -2.80
N GLU A 103 22.51 28.72 -1.63
CA GLU A 103 22.39 29.81 -0.64
C GLU A 103 23.77 30.31 -0.18
N ASP A 104 24.73 29.41 0.04
CA ASP A 104 26.11 29.76 0.42
C ASP A 104 26.85 30.50 -0.72
N TYR A 105 26.64 30.12 -1.98
CA TYR A 105 27.28 30.76 -3.14
C TYR A 105 26.65 32.12 -3.49
N GLU A 106 25.34 32.25 -3.31
CA GLU A 106 24.58 33.48 -3.55
C GLU A 106 24.55 34.42 -2.33
N TRP A 107 25.21 34.04 -1.23
CA TRP A 107 25.28 34.85 -0.02
C TRP A 107 25.93 36.21 -0.31
N ARG A 108 25.16 37.29 -0.09
CA ARG A 108 25.68 38.66 -0.09
C ARG A 108 25.69 39.19 1.35
N PRO A 109 26.80 39.82 1.80
CA PRO A 109 26.83 40.45 3.11
C PRO A 109 25.79 41.57 3.19
N LYS A 110 25.01 41.61 4.28
CA LYS A 110 23.98 42.66 4.50
C LYS A 110 24.53 44.09 4.56
N TRP A 111 25.85 44.25 4.70
CA TRP A 111 26.52 45.54 4.73
C TRP A 111 26.68 46.19 3.34
N GLU A 112 26.49 45.43 2.26
CA GLU A 112 26.56 45.93 0.88
C GLU A 112 25.28 46.68 0.42
N GLU A 113 24.20 46.65 1.21
CA GLU A 113 22.92 47.31 0.89
C GLU A 113 22.78 48.71 1.52
N ILE A 114 23.79 49.19 2.25
CA ILE A 114 23.73 50.42 3.06
C ILE A 114 24.45 51.61 2.40
N TYR A 115 25.00 51.45 1.18
CA TYR A 115 25.65 52.53 0.41
C TYR A 115 24.96 52.81 -0.92
#